data_AF-A0A978U6W7-F1
#
_entry.id   AF-A0A978U6W7-F1
#
_cell.length_a   1.000
_cell.length_b   1.000
_cell.length_c   1.000
_cell.angle_alpha   90.00
_cell.angle_beta   90.00
_cell.angle_gamma   90.00
#
_symmetry.space_group_name_H-M   'P 1'
#
loop_
_entity.id
_entity.type
_entity.pdbx_description
1 polymer ?
#
loop_
_entity_poly.entity_id
_entity_poly.type
_entity_poly.pdbx_seq_one_letter_code
_entity_poly.pdbx_strand_id
1 'polypeptide(L)'
;MDVLLGAAIFDLNGLPKEYFMARDRDDARWVQTVFQALGLQSLLASSLQLEGFRYVIIHGSDGHAIVVRQKNCYAALLLSSQGKTVPESLIHWSYEFEPGILKNHPHFQSF
;
A
#
# COMPACT_ATOMS: atom_id res chain seq x y z
N MET A 1 3.74 -17.89 5.18
CA MET A 1 2.65 -16.95 5.53
C MET A 1 3.19 -15.58 5.25
N ASP A 2 2.55 -14.80 4.36
CA ASP A 2 3.02 -13.45 4.07
C ASP A 2 2.84 -12.59 5.32
N VAL A 3 3.88 -11.86 5.71
CA VAL A 3 3.91 -11.05 6.92
C VAL A 3 3.69 -9.60 6.51
N LEU A 4 2.79 -8.90 7.19
CA LEU A 4 2.62 -7.46 7.01
C LEU A 4 3.86 -6.75 7.56
N LEU A 5 4.55 -6.04 6.69
CA LEU A 5 5.80 -5.32 6.98
C LEU A 5 5.57 -3.81 7.13
N GLY A 6 4.49 -3.30 6.58
CA GLY A 6 4.15 -1.89 6.67
C GLY A 6 2.79 -1.58 6.07
N ALA A 7 2.28 -0.40 6.40
CA ALA A 7 1.07 0.15 5.82
C ALA A 7 1.23 1.65 5.61
N ALA A 8 0.63 2.21 4.57
CA ALA A 8 0.66 3.63 4.30
C ALA A 8 -0.69 4.08 3.76
N ILE A 9 -1.13 5.25 4.21
CA ILE A 9 -2.38 5.87 3.81
C ILE A 9 -2.06 7.11 3.01
N PHE A 10 -2.68 7.21 1.85
CA PHE A 10 -2.54 8.34 0.94
C PHE A 10 -3.90 9.00 0.75
N ASP A 11 -3.91 10.31 0.55
CA ASP A 11 -5.12 11.00 0.11
C ASP A 11 -5.47 10.65 -1.35
N LEU A 12 -6.60 11.14 -1.85
CA LEU A 12 -7.04 10.86 -3.22
C LEU A 12 -6.16 11.53 -4.30
N ASN A 13 -5.27 12.45 -3.93
CA ASN A 13 -4.24 13.02 -4.80
C ASN A 13 -2.95 12.19 -4.78
N GLY A 14 -2.91 11.14 -3.98
CA GLY A 14 -1.77 10.27 -3.80
C GLY A 14 -0.74 10.78 -2.80
N LEU A 15 -1.00 11.83 -2.03
CA LEU A 15 -0.06 12.33 -1.03
C LEU A 15 -0.10 11.48 0.26
N PRO A 16 1.05 11.06 0.81
CA PRO A 16 1.08 10.27 2.03
C PRO A 16 0.59 11.10 3.23
N LYS A 17 -0.29 10.50 4.03
CA LYS A 17 -0.88 11.09 5.24
C LYS A 17 -0.31 10.49 6.52
N GLU A 18 -0.15 9.16 6.54
CA GLU A 18 0.37 8.40 7.66
C GLU A 18 0.97 7.10 7.14
N TYR A 19 2.03 6.62 7.76
CA TYR A 19 2.57 5.29 7.45
C TYR A 19 3.18 4.61 8.67
N PHE A 20 3.18 3.28 8.59
CA PHE A 20 3.58 2.35 9.62
C PHE A 20 4.60 1.38 9.06
N MET A 21 5.62 1.10 9.85
CA MET A 21 6.66 0.13 9.52
C MET A 21 6.79 -0.87 10.66
N ALA A 22 7.07 -2.13 10.33
CA ALA A 22 7.58 -3.08 11.30
C ALA A 22 8.87 -2.52 11.93
N ARG A 23 9.03 -2.65 13.25
CA ARG A 23 10.14 -2.04 14.01
C ARG A 23 11.54 -2.52 13.62
N ASP A 24 11.63 -3.66 12.94
CA ASP A 24 12.88 -4.22 12.42
C ASP A 24 13.26 -3.66 11.04
N ARG A 25 12.49 -2.69 10.52
CA ARG A 25 12.72 -2.03 9.23
C ARG A 25 12.74 -0.52 9.36
N ASP A 26 13.83 0.07 8.85
CA ASP A 26 14.04 1.52 8.81
C ASP A 26 13.87 2.14 7.41
N ASP A 27 13.45 1.33 6.43
CA ASP A 27 13.39 1.76 5.04
C ASP A 27 11.97 2.01 4.54
N ALA A 28 11.58 3.29 4.47
CA ALA A 28 10.30 3.74 3.93
C ALA A 28 10.34 4.05 2.40
N ARG A 29 11.40 3.67 1.65
CA ARG A 29 11.49 3.91 0.20
C ARG A 29 10.30 3.34 -0.58
N TRP A 30 9.69 2.25 -0.10
CA TRP A 30 8.49 1.69 -0.72
C TRP A 30 7.30 2.66 -0.71
N VAL A 31 7.18 3.54 0.29
CA VAL A 31 6.14 4.58 0.35
C VAL A 31 6.31 5.55 -0.81
N GLN A 32 7.56 5.93 -1.12
CA GLN A 32 7.87 6.75 -2.29
C GLN A 32 7.55 6.04 -3.61
N THR A 33 7.81 4.73 -3.69
CA THR A 33 7.42 3.92 -4.86
C THR A 33 5.90 3.90 -5.05
N VAL A 34 5.12 3.78 -3.97
CA VAL A 34 3.65 3.86 -4.03
C VAL A 34 3.20 5.25 -4.47
N PHE A 35 3.80 6.33 -3.93
CA PHE A 35 3.52 7.70 -4.38
C PHE A 35 3.71 7.86 -5.89
N GLN A 36 4.84 7.38 -6.42
CA GLN A 36 5.14 7.41 -7.85
C GLN A 36 4.13 6.60 -8.67
N ALA A 37 3.73 5.42 -8.19
CA ALA A 37 2.74 4.58 -8.87
C ALA A 37 1.34 5.23 -8.92
N LEU A 38 0.90 5.89 -7.84
CA LEU A 38 -0.36 6.65 -7.81
C LEU A 38 -0.30 7.86 -8.77
N GLY A 39 0.84 8.54 -8.85
CA GLY A 39 1.06 9.62 -9.81
C GLY A 39 0.99 9.13 -11.26
N LEU A 40 1.70 8.05 -11.58
CA LEU A 40 1.66 7.41 -12.91
C LEU A 40 0.23 7.00 -13.26
N GLN A 41 -0.49 6.43 -12.30
CA GLN A 41 -1.88 6.05 -12.52
C GLN A 41 -2.76 7.26 -12.85
N SER A 42 -2.61 8.36 -12.13
CA SER A 42 -3.39 9.58 -12.38
C SER A 42 -3.12 10.12 -13.80
N LEU A 43 -1.86 10.08 -14.24
CA LEU A 43 -1.49 10.43 -15.61
C LEU A 43 -2.15 9.49 -16.63
N LEU A 44 -2.05 8.17 -16.44
CA LEU A 44 -2.65 7.18 -17.34
C LEU A 44 -4.18 7.33 -17.42
N ALA A 45 -4.85 7.51 -16.28
CA ALA A 45 -6.29 7.71 -16.24
C ALA A 45 -6.71 8.96 -17.01
N SER A 46 -5.98 10.07 -16.84
CA SER A 46 -6.23 11.30 -17.58
C SER A 46 -5.97 11.17 -19.07
N SER A 47 -4.90 10.48 -19.48
CA SER A 47 -4.51 10.33 -20.89
C SER A 47 -5.39 9.34 -21.65
N LEU A 48 -5.83 8.27 -21.01
CA LEU A 48 -6.54 7.15 -21.64
C LEU A 48 -8.03 7.14 -21.32
N GLN A 49 -8.54 8.14 -20.57
CA GLN A 49 -9.93 8.21 -20.09
C GLN A 49 -10.35 6.92 -19.35
N LEU A 50 -9.41 6.32 -18.62
CA LEU A 50 -9.68 5.09 -17.86
C LEU A 50 -10.41 5.44 -16.56
N GLU A 51 -11.37 4.59 -16.20
CA GLU A 51 -11.96 4.63 -14.87
C GLU A 51 -10.90 4.34 -13.81
N GLY A 52 -11.12 4.85 -12.59
CA GLY A 52 -10.22 4.63 -11.46
C GLY A 52 -10.00 3.14 -11.21
N PHE A 53 -8.75 2.75 -10.97
CA PHE A 53 -8.41 1.35 -10.71
C PHE A 53 -8.97 0.88 -9.35
N ARG A 54 -9.24 -0.42 -9.26
CA ARG A 54 -9.66 -1.06 -8.01
C ARG A 54 -8.48 -1.28 -7.07
N TYR A 55 -7.41 -1.89 -7.57
CA TYR A 55 -6.15 -2.08 -6.85
C TYR A 55 -4.95 -2.12 -7.81
N VAL A 56 -3.74 -1.89 -7.28
CA VAL A 56 -2.45 -2.06 -7.95
C VAL A 56 -1.57 -2.93 -7.07
N ILE A 57 -0.77 -3.80 -7.68
CA ILE A 57 0.28 -4.57 -6.99
C ILE A 57 1.61 -4.10 -7.54
N ILE A 58 2.51 -3.68 -6.65
CA ILE A 58 3.86 -3.28 -6.98
C ILE A 58 4.80 -4.35 -6.44
N HIS A 59 5.48 -5.05 -7.36
CA HIS A 59 6.43 -6.10 -7.02
C HIS A 59 7.82 -5.49 -6.81
N GLY A 60 8.38 -5.67 -5.62
CA GLY A 60 9.74 -5.25 -5.27
C GLY A 60 10.62 -6.43 -4.84
N SER A 61 11.92 -6.18 -4.67
CA SER A 61 12.86 -7.17 -4.12
C SER A 61 12.52 -7.56 -2.68
N ASP A 62 12.04 -6.60 -1.90
CA ASP A 62 11.86 -6.76 -0.44
C ASP A 62 10.43 -7.17 -0.05
N GLY A 63 9.51 -7.22 -1.02
CA GLY A 63 8.09 -7.39 -0.77
C GLY A 63 7.19 -6.99 -1.93
N HIS A 64 5.89 -7.15 -1.72
CA HIS A 64 4.85 -6.65 -2.61
C HIS A 64 4.07 -5.55 -1.90
N ALA A 65 3.87 -4.41 -2.54
CA ALA A 65 2.94 -3.41 -2.07
C ALA A 65 1.60 -3.59 -2.77
N ILE A 66 0.54 -3.89 -2.01
CA ILE A 66 -0.84 -3.91 -2.51
C ILE A 66 -1.43 -2.54 -2.21
N VAL A 67 -1.87 -1.82 -3.24
CA VAL A 67 -2.49 -0.51 -3.12
C VAL A 67 -3.95 -0.63 -3.53
N VAL A 68 -4.87 -0.33 -2.63
CA VAL A 68 -6.31 -0.35 -2.89
C VAL A 68 -6.90 1.04 -2.79
N ARG A 69 -7.90 1.32 -3.63
CA ARG A 69 -8.71 2.53 -3.49
C ARG A 69 -9.84 2.28 -2.50
N GLN A 70 -9.85 3.03 -1.41
CA GLN A 70 -10.95 3.10 -0.46
C GLN A 70 -11.78 4.37 -0.70
N LYS A 71 -12.89 4.53 0.04
CA LYS A 71 -13.85 5.65 -0.17
C LYS A 71 -13.19 7.04 -0.16
N ASN A 72 -12.24 7.27 0.74
CA ASN A 72 -11.66 8.60 1.00
C ASN A 72 -10.12 8.65 0.93
N CYS A 73 -9.47 7.56 0.55
CA CYS A 73 -8.02 7.41 0.58
C CYS A 73 -7.57 6.25 -0.32
N TYR A 74 -6.26 6.13 -0.51
CA TYR A 74 -5.64 4.88 -0.90
C TYR A 74 -4.96 4.25 0.31
N ALA A 75 -5.16 2.95 0.50
CA ALA A 75 -4.44 2.16 1.50
C ALA A 75 -3.41 1.30 0.78
N ALA A 76 -2.17 1.33 1.24
CA ALA A 76 -1.07 0.54 0.71
C ALA A 76 -0.52 -0.38 1.80
N LEU A 77 -0.39 -1.66 1.51
CA LEU A 77 0.10 -2.68 2.44
C LEU A 77 1.34 -3.33 1.86
N LEU A 78 2.45 -3.26 2.59
CA LEU A 78 3.69 -3.91 2.25
C LEU A 78 3.73 -5.30 2.88
N LEU A 79 3.81 -6.33 2.05
CA LEU A 79 3.89 -7.72 2.47
C LEU A 79 5.26 -8.31 2.15
N SER A 80 5.76 -9.19 3.01
CA SER A 80 6.99 -9.95 2.71
C SER A 80 6.81 -10.81 1.47
N SER A 81 7.83 -10.85 0.60
CA SER A 81 7.79 -11.63 -0.64
C SER A 81 8.20 -13.07 -0.34
N GLN A 82 7.22 -13.97 -0.15
CA GLN A 82 7.46 -15.42 -0.12
C GLN A 82 7.11 -16.11 -1.45
N GLY A 83 6.56 -15.37 -2.41
CA GLY A 83 6.15 -15.88 -3.73
C GLY A 83 5.92 -14.75 -4.73
N LYS A 84 5.74 -15.10 -6.02
CA LYS A 84 5.52 -14.10 -7.09
C LYS A 84 4.06 -13.63 -7.19
N THR A 85 3.13 -14.36 -6.59
CA THR A 85 1.69 -14.13 -6.74
C THR A 85 1.09 -13.72 -5.41
N VAL A 86 0.35 -12.61 -5.41
CA VAL A 86 -0.45 -12.18 -4.27
C VAL A 86 -1.79 -12.90 -4.29
N PRO A 87 -2.18 -13.64 -3.25
CA PRO A 87 -3.50 -14.27 -3.16
C PRO A 87 -4.63 -13.24 -3.23
N GLU A 88 -5.72 -13.57 -3.93
CA GLU A 88 -6.90 -12.70 -4.04
C GLU A 88 -7.53 -12.38 -2.67
N SER A 89 -7.43 -13.32 -1.72
CA SER A 89 -7.86 -13.08 -0.33
C SER A 89 -7.12 -11.94 0.36
N LEU A 90 -5.83 -11.75 0.07
CA LEU A 90 -5.06 -10.62 0.61
C LEU A 90 -5.49 -9.30 -0.04
N ILE A 91 -5.81 -9.32 -1.33
CA ILE A 91 -6.35 -8.15 -2.03
C ILE A 91 -7.69 -7.76 -1.43
N HIS A 92 -8.59 -8.73 -1.21
CA HIS A 92 -9.89 -8.49 -0.60
C HIS A 92 -9.74 -7.95 0.83
N TRP A 93 -8.88 -8.57 1.64
CA TRP A 93 -8.59 -8.09 2.99
C TRP A 93 -8.04 -6.66 3.01
N SER A 94 -7.25 -6.28 1.99
CA SER A 94 -6.69 -4.93 1.88
C SER A 94 -7.77 -3.85 1.75
N TYR A 95 -8.92 -4.14 1.14
CA TYR A 95 -10.04 -3.18 1.05
C TYR A 95 -10.64 -2.85 2.41
N GLU A 96 -10.71 -3.83 3.30
CA GLU A 96 -11.28 -3.72 4.64
C GLU A 96 -10.24 -3.31 5.69
N PHE A 97 -8.99 -3.04 5.27
CA PHE A 97 -7.92 -2.68 6.18
C PHE A 97 -8.16 -1.32 6.85
N GLU A 98 -8.11 -1.32 8.17
CA GLU A 98 -8.16 -0.12 9.00
C GLU A 98 -6.79 0.21 9.61
N PRO A 99 -6.14 1.30 9.19
CA PRO A 99 -4.80 1.69 9.68
C PRO A 99 -4.75 1.94 11.19
N GLY A 100 -5.89 2.24 11.82
CA GLY A 100 -5.99 2.42 13.27
C GLY A 100 -5.53 1.20 14.08
N ILE A 101 -5.65 -0.01 13.52
CA ILE A 101 -5.22 -1.26 14.17
C ILE A 101 -3.71 -1.26 14.42
N LEU A 102 -2.91 -0.64 13.53
CA LEU A 102 -1.45 -0.64 13.65
C LEU A 102 -0.92 0.41 14.64
N LYS A 103 -1.67 1.48 14.91
CA LYS A 103 -1.26 2.55 15.85
C LYS A 103 -0.94 2.00 17.25
N ASN A 104 -1.68 0.99 17.69
CA ASN A 104 -1.55 0.39 19.01
C ASN A 104 -0.80 -0.96 18.98
N HIS A 105 -0.31 -1.39 17.81
CA HIS A 105 0.30 -2.70 17.68
C HIS A 105 1.79 -2.65 18.05
N PRO A 106 2.27 -3.50 18.97
CA PRO A 106 3.63 -3.39 19.52
C PRO A 106 4.73 -3.57 18.47
N HIS A 107 4.45 -4.28 17.38
CA HIS A 107 5.42 -4.53 16.31
C HIS A 107 5.54 -3.40 15.29
N PHE A 108 4.66 -2.40 15.31
CA PHE A 108 4.68 -1.30 14.35
C PHE A 108 5.08 0.03 15.00
N GLN A 109 5.70 0.89 14.19
CA GLN A 109 6.01 2.28 14.51
C GLN A 109 5.41 3.18 13.43
N SER A 110 4.89 4.33 13.85
CA SER A 110 4.26 5.33 12.96
C SER A 110 5.22 6.47 12.63
N PHE A 111 5.09 7.05 11.45
CA PHE A 111 5.85 8.19 10.96
C PHE A 111 4.96 9.22 10.24
#